data_AF-A0A7R9GDS0-F1
#
_entry.id   AF-A0A7R9GDS0-F1
#
_cell.length_a   1.000
_cell.length_b   1.000
_cell.length_c   1.000
_cell.angle_alpha   90.00
_cell.angle_beta   90.00
_cell.angle_gamma   90.00
#
_symmetry.space_group_name_H-M   'P 1'
#
loop_
_entity.id
_entity.type
_entity.pdbx_description
1 polymer ?
#
loop_
_entity_poly.entity_id
_entity_poly.type
_entity_poly.pdbx_seq_one_letter_code
_entity_poly.pdbx_strand_id
1 'polypeptide(L)'
;MPEVKAFIYDDIPIHNVEFKSIPGADPVIKLLDAEKNVLKEVQISDMSREKINALMQNFGFFKKSQPGEPVPSEKISGPYHVFSDDL
;
A
#
# COMPACT_ATOMS: atom_id res chain seq x y z
N MET A 1 -8.78 -13.93 7.13
CA MET A 1 -7.62 -13.09 6.78
C MET A 1 -7.01 -12.40 8.00
N PRO A 2 -6.39 -13.11 8.96
CA PRO A 2 -5.73 -12.49 10.11
C PRO A 2 -4.55 -11.58 9.69
N GLU A 3 -3.74 -12.06 8.75
CA GLU A 3 -2.57 -11.36 8.19
C GLU A 3 -2.94 -9.99 7.61
N VAL A 4 -3.94 -9.95 6.73
CA VAL A 4 -4.43 -8.71 6.13
C VAL A 4 -4.98 -7.75 7.17
N LYS A 5 -5.70 -8.25 8.19
CA LYS A 5 -6.19 -7.41 9.29
C LYS A 5 -5.04 -6.79 10.07
N ALA A 6 -4.02 -7.58 10.42
CA ALA A 6 -2.85 -7.09 11.12
C ALA A 6 -2.13 -6.00 10.29
N PHE A 7 -1.99 -6.20 8.99
CA PHE A 7 -1.46 -5.15 8.10
C PHE A 7 -2.31 -3.87 8.15
N ILE A 8 -3.63 -3.97 8.04
CA ILE A 8 -4.54 -2.81 8.06
C ILE A 8 -4.43 -2.02 9.38
N TYR A 9 -4.44 -2.71 10.51
CA TYR A 9 -4.50 -2.04 11.83
C TYR A 9 -3.13 -1.59 12.33
N ASP A 10 -2.08 -2.34 12.05
CA ASP A 10 -0.75 -2.11 12.64
C ASP A 10 0.19 -1.39 11.69
N ASP A 11 0.13 -1.67 10.38
CA ASP A 11 1.13 -1.16 9.42
C ASP A 11 0.63 0.04 8.61
N ILE A 12 -0.64 0.10 8.22
CA ILE A 12 -1.16 1.26 7.46
C ILE A 12 -0.91 2.60 8.16
N PRO A 13 -1.05 2.74 9.50
CA PRO A 13 -0.76 4.02 10.17
C PRO A 13 0.66 4.55 9.97
N ILE A 14 1.61 3.68 9.61
CA ILE A 14 3.01 4.01 9.33
C ILE A 14 3.34 3.98 7.84
N HIS A 15 2.40 3.67 6.94
CA HIS A 15 2.58 3.81 5.50
C HIS A 15 1.93 5.11 4.99
N ASN A 16 2.46 5.67 3.90
CA ASN A 16 1.88 6.84 3.25
C ASN A 16 0.71 6.48 2.30
N VAL A 17 -0.25 5.68 2.78
CA VAL A 17 -1.38 5.17 1.98
C VAL A 17 -2.73 5.46 2.60
N GLU A 18 -3.76 5.49 1.75
CA GLU A 18 -5.16 5.61 2.18
C GLU A 18 -5.79 4.22 2.31
N PHE A 19 -6.45 3.98 3.44
CA PHE A 19 -7.28 2.79 3.63
C PHE A 19 -8.75 3.12 3.45
N LYS A 20 -9.45 2.32 2.64
CA LYS A 20 -10.90 2.40 2.45
C LYS A 20 -11.53 1.03 2.68
N SER A 21 -12.45 0.96 3.63
CA SER A 21 -13.23 -0.25 3.91
C SER A 21 -14.43 -0.36 2.98
N ILE A 22 -14.57 -1.49 2.29
CA ILE A 22 -15.72 -1.82 1.44
C ILE A 22 -16.29 -3.16 1.92
N PRO A 23 -17.49 -3.18 2.53
CA PRO A 23 -18.08 -4.41 3.06
C PRO A 23 -18.28 -5.48 1.98
N GLY A 24 -17.86 -6.71 2.26
CA GLY A 24 -18.08 -7.87 1.38
C GLY A 24 -17.15 -7.95 0.16
N ALA A 25 -16.22 -7.00 -0.02
CA ALA A 25 -15.22 -7.05 -1.07
C ALA A 25 -13.91 -7.69 -0.59
N ASP A 26 -13.21 -8.36 -1.51
CA ASP A 26 -11.84 -8.83 -1.24
C ASP A 26 -10.88 -7.64 -1.07
N PRO A 27 -9.92 -7.73 -0.14
CA PRO A 27 -8.92 -6.68 0.06
C PRO A 27 -7.96 -6.62 -1.13
N VAL A 28 -7.79 -5.40 -1.65
CA VAL A 28 -6.89 -5.10 -2.77
C VAL A 28 -6.03 -3.88 -2.46
N ILE A 29 -4.81 -3.87 -2.99
CA ILE A 29 -3.96 -2.67 -3.07
C ILE A 29 -4.09 -2.11 -4.47
N LYS A 30 -4.40 -0.81 -4.56
CA LYS A 30 -4.47 -0.08 -5.83
C LYS A 30 -3.38 0.97 -5.89
N LEU A 31 -2.60 0.97 -6.97
CA LEU A 31 -1.71 2.06 -7.33
C LEU A 31 -2.50 3.04 -8.19
N LEU A 32 -2.51 4.31 -7.79
CA LEU A 32 -3.20 5.38 -8.49
C LEU A 32 -2.19 6.38 -9.06
N ASP A 33 -2.50 6.95 -10.22
CA ASP A 33 -1.80 8.13 -10.72
C ASP A 33 -2.28 9.43 -10.03
N ALA A 34 -1.72 10.57 -10.45
CA ALA A 34 -2.09 11.88 -9.93
C ALA A 34 -3.56 12.28 -10.23
N GLU A 35 -4.16 11.71 -11.26
CA GLU A 35 -5.56 11.93 -11.66
C GLU A 35 -6.51 10.90 -11.01
N LYS A 36 -5.98 10.02 -10.15
CA LYS A 36 -6.69 8.91 -9.47
C LYS A 36 -7.11 7.76 -10.40
N ASN A 37 -6.53 7.64 -11.59
CA ASN A 37 -6.70 6.46 -12.41
C ASN A 37 -5.95 5.27 -11.80
N VAL A 38 -6.53 4.07 -11.85
CA VAL A 38 -5.88 2.85 -11.36
C VAL A 38 -4.82 2.41 -12.36
N LEU A 39 -3.55 2.46 -11.95
CA LEU A 39 -2.42 1.97 -12.72
C LEU A 39 -2.19 0.46 -12.52
N LYS A 40 -2.40 -0.03 -11.29
CA LYS A 40 -2.25 -1.46 -10.94
C LYS A 40 -3.16 -1.81 -9.77
N GLU A 41 -3.65 -3.05 -9.75
CA GLU A 41 -4.42 -3.62 -8.66
C GLU A 41 -3.85 -4.99 -8.29
N VAL A 42 -3.66 -5.25 -6.99
CA VAL A 42 -3.14 -6.50 -6.46
C VAL A 42 -4.07 -7.03 -5.37
N GLN A 43 -4.60 -8.23 -5.55
CA GLN A 43 -5.36 -8.92 -4.49
C GLN A 43 -4.41 -9.40 -3.39
N ILE A 44 -4.76 -9.13 -2.14
CA ILE A 44 -3.92 -9.48 -0.98
C ILE A 44 -4.56 -10.47 -0.02
N SER A 45 -5.75 -10.98 -0.38
CA SER A 45 -6.56 -11.93 0.39
C SER A 45 -5.78 -13.07 1.04
N ASP A 46 -4.86 -13.67 0.29
CA ASP A 46 -4.07 -14.85 0.69
C ASP A 46 -2.59 -14.52 0.98
N MET A 47 -2.22 -13.24 1.06
CA MET A 47 -0.85 -12.83 1.34
C MET A 47 -0.57 -12.74 2.84
N SER A 48 0.67 -13.07 3.24
CA SER A 48 1.15 -12.80 4.61
C SER A 48 1.39 -11.31 4.82
N ARG A 49 1.36 -10.87 6.07
CA ARG A 49 1.65 -9.48 6.45
C ARG A 49 3.03 -9.03 5.96
N GLU A 50 4.04 -9.89 6.02
CA GLU A 50 5.39 -9.59 5.55
C GLU A 50 5.43 -9.39 4.04
N LYS A 51 4.74 -10.26 3.29
CA LYS A 51 4.65 -10.13 1.82
C LYS A 51 3.96 -8.84 1.41
N ILE A 52 2.90 -8.46 2.12
CA ILE A 52 2.20 -7.20 1.87
C ILE A 52 3.12 -6.01 2.16
N ASN A 53 3.82 -6.00 3.30
CA ASN A 53 4.77 -4.93 3.62
C ASN A 53 5.90 -4.82 2.59
N ALA A 54 6.45 -5.96 2.13
CA ALA A 54 7.46 -5.99 1.08
C ALA A 54 6.92 -5.41 -0.23
N LEU A 55 5.67 -5.74 -0.59
CA LEU A 55 5.01 -5.18 -1.77
C LEU A 55 4.89 -3.65 -1.70
N MET A 56 4.53 -3.09 -0.53
CA MET A 56 4.47 -1.64 -0.32
C MET A 56 5.83 -0.98 -0.56
N GLN A 57 6.90 -1.56 0.01
CA GLN A 57 8.25 -1.03 -0.18
C GLN A 57 8.70 -1.13 -1.64
N ASN A 58 8.39 -2.24 -2.33
CA ASN A 58 8.70 -2.42 -3.74
C ASN A 58 8.01 -1.37 -4.62
N PHE A 59 6.76 -1.00 -4.33
CA PHE A 59 6.07 0.08 -5.02
C PHE A 59 6.60 1.49 -4.70
N GLY A 60 7.54 1.60 -3.77
CA GLY A 60 8.16 2.87 -3.38
C GLY A 60 7.37 3.64 -2.32
N PHE A 61 6.38 3.01 -1.66
CA PHE A 61 5.68 3.63 -0.54
C PHE A 61 6.63 3.83 0.64
N PHE A 62 6.51 5.01 1.25
CA PHE A 62 7.33 5.40 2.38
C PHE A 62 6.76 4.80 3.66
N LYS A 63 7.61 4.08 4.38
CA LYS A 63 7.34 3.61 5.74
C LYS A 63 7.94 4.60 6.74
N LYS A 64 7.06 5.19 7.54
CA LYS A 64 7.39 6.06 8.68
C LYS A 64 7.98 5.24 9.81
N SER A 65 8.73 5.89 10.69
CA SER A 65 9.23 5.24 11.91
C SER A 65 8.12 5.10 12.95
N GLN A 66 7.16 6.03 12.95
CA GLN A 66 6.01 6.02 13.85
C GLN A 66 4.76 6.65 13.22
N PRO A 67 3.54 6.31 13.71
CA PRO A 67 2.31 6.94 13.25
C PRO A 67 2.35 8.45 13.49
N GLY A 68 1.79 9.23 12.56
CA GLY A 68 1.75 10.69 12.66
C GLY A 68 3.03 11.42 12.25
N GLU A 69 4.13 10.72 11.98
CA GLU A 69 5.32 11.32 11.38
C GLU A 69 4.98 11.90 9.99
N PRO A 70 5.44 13.12 9.65
CA PRO A 70 5.24 13.67 8.33
C PRO A 70 5.97 12.83 7.28
N VAL A 71 5.34 12.66 6.12
CA VAL A 71 6.01 12.07 4.96
C VAL A 71 6.94 13.14 4.38
N PRO A 72 8.22 12.84 4.10
CA PRO A 72 9.12 13.79 3.43
C PRO A 72 8.49 14.31 2.12
N SER A 73 8.67 15.60 1.82
CA SER A 73 8.03 16.25 0.65
C SER A 73 8.32 15.53 -0.67
N GLU A 74 9.56 15.05 -0.84
CA GLU A 74 10.02 14.26 -1.99
C GLU A 74 9.32 12.90 -2.15
N LYS A 75 8.63 12.42 -1.10
CA LYS A 75 7.94 11.13 -1.03
C LYS A 75 6.41 11.27 -0.98
N ILE A 76 5.87 12.49 -1.00
CA ILE A 76 4.41 12.73 -0.99
C ILE A 76 3.79 12.23 -2.31
N SER A 77 4.41 12.57 -3.43
CA SER A 77 4.00 12.13 -4.77
C SER A 77 4.74 10.88 -5.27
N GLY A 78 5.63 10.32 -4.44
CA GLY A 78 6.51 9.22 -4.81
C GLY A 78 7.47 9.56 -5.98
N PRO A 79 8.38 8.64 -6.28
CA PRO A 79 8.25 7.93 -7.55
C PRO A 79 7.59 6.59 -7.26
N TYR A 80 6.29 6.47 -7.53
CA TYR A 80 5.62 5.17 -7.49
C TYR A 80 6.08 4.39 -8.72
N HIS A 81 6.85 3.33 -8.50
CA HIS A 81 7.42 2.55 -9.60
C HIS A 81 6.29 1.69 -10.18
N VAL A 82 5.83 2.05 -11.38
CA VAL A 82 5.04 1.12 -12.19
C VAL A 82 6.01 0.07 -12.69
N PHE A 83 6.05 -1.09 -12.03
CA PHE A 83 6.75 -2.24 -12.59
C PHE A 83 6.07 -2.59 -13.92
N SER A 84 6.82 -2.53 -15.03
CA SER A 84 6.39 -3.17 -16.27
C SER A 84 6.10 -4.64 -15.97
N ASP A 85 5.06 -5.20 -16.57
CA ASP A 85 4.63 -6.60 -16.34
C ASP A 85 5.62 -7.65 -16.90
N ASP A 86 6.92 -7.33 -16.94
CA ASP A 86 8.00 -8.24 -17.33
C ASP A 86 8.52 -9.02 -16.11
N LEU A 87 7.66 -9.83 -15.47
CA LEU A 87 8.05 -10.94 -14.58
C LEU A 87 7.04 -12.08 -14.67
#